data_AF-A0A5E4BQK9-F1
#
_entry.id   AF-A0A5E4BQK9-F1
#
_cell.length_a   1.000
_cell.length_b   1.000
_cell.length_c   1.000
_cell.angle_alpha   90.00
_cell.angle_beta   90.00
_cell.angle_gamma   90.00
#
_symmetry.space_group_name_H-M   'P 1'
#
loop_
_entity.id
_entity.type
_entity.pdbx_description
1 polymer ?
#
loop_
_entity_poly.entity_id
_entity_poly.type
_entity_poly.pdbx_seq_one_letter_code
_entity_poly.pdbx_strand_id
1 'polypeptide(L)'
;MSCSKDPWILNRYMEYAITTSPFTFNETNVMEAVAASEVGRYIAKDFLINNWQAVIERYGTQSLVTLMYVIGRTISTDLQIMELQQFFSNMLEEHQRITVHAKLQTIKNENLKNKKRNARIAQWLRKNT
;
A
#
# COMPACT_ATOMS: atom_id res chain seq x y z
N MET A 1 -16.74 0.88 -4.39
CA MET A 1 -16.62 -0.04 -3.24
C MET A 1 -15.30 0.13 -2.47
N SER A 2 -14.19 0.47 -3.13
CA SER A 2 -12.86 0.65 -2.50
C SER A 2 -12.76 1.72 -1.40
N CYS A 3 -13.66 2.71 -1.37
CA CYS A 3 -13.69 3.74 -0.31
C CYS A 3 -14.52 3.36 0.92
N SER A 4 -15.02 2.12 1.01
CA SER A 4 -15.76 1.65 2.20
C SER A 4 -14.88 1.74 3.45
N LYS A 5 -15.49 2.03 4.60
CA LYS A 5 -14.82 1.97 5.90
C LYS A 5 -15.02 0.62 6.61
N ASP A 6 -15.90 -0.22 6.07
CA ASP A 6 -16.20 -1.55 6.61
C ASP A 6 -15.15 -2.57 6.14
N PRO A 7 -14.35 -3.16 7.06
CA PRO A 7 -13.34 -4.14 6.70
C PRO A 7 -13.88 -5.39 6.02
N TRP A 8 -15.09 -5.83 6.36
CA TRP A 8 -15.68 -7.02 5.77
C TRP A 8 -16.03 -6.78 4.30
N ILE A 9 -16.62 -5.61 4.00
CA ILE A 9 -16.92 -5.22 2.61
C ILE A 9 -15.64 -5.11 1.78
N LEU A 10 -14.59 -4.52 2.33
CA LEU A 10 -13.31 -4.38 1.62
C LEU A 10 -12.64 -5.74 1.35
N ASN A 11 -12.62 -6.65 2.33
CA ASN A 11 -12.11 -8.00 2.14
C ASN A 11 -12.88 -8.75 1.06
N ARG A 12 -14.22 -8.75 1.15
CA ARG A 12 -15.08 -9.42 0.17
C ARG A 12 -14.92 -8.85 -1.24
N TYR A 13 -14.73 -7.53 -1.35
CA TYR A 13 -14.46 -6.88 -2.63
C TYR A 13 -13.14 -7.34 -3.25
N MET A 14 -12.07 -7.44 -2.44
CA MET A 14 -10.77 -7.97 -2.89
C MET A 14 -10.81 -9.45 -3.22
N GLU A 15 -11.52 -10.25 -2.44
CA GLU A 15 -11.74 -11.68 -2.69
C GLU A 15 -12.48 -11.92 -4.00
N TYR A 16 -13.59 -11.20 -4.24
CA TYR A 16 -14.28 -11.24 -5.53
C TYR A 16 -13.36 -10.85 -6.67
N ALA A 17 -12.52 -9.83 -6.46
CA ALA A 17 -11.61 -9.37 -7.50
C ALA A 17 -10.62 -10.46 -7.93
N ILE A 18 -10.16 -11.34 -7.06
CA ILE A 18 -9.22 -12.43 -7.44
C ILE A 18 -9.89 -13.74 -7.82
N THR A 19 -11.13 -13.99 -7.39
CA THR A 19 -11.84 -15.26 -7.64
C THR A 19 -12.79 -15.24 -8.84
N THR A 20 -13.29 -14.06 -9.24
CA THR A 20 -14.26 -13.96 -10.35
C THR A 20 -13.59 -13.75 -11.70
N SER A 21 -14.29 -14.17 -12.77
CA SER A 21 -13.81 -14.15 -14.15
C SER A 21 -13.19 -12.80 -14.54
N PRO A 22 -12.06 -12.78 -15.29
CA PRO A 22 -11.35 -11.57 -15.70
C PRO A 22 -12.26 -10.47 -16.25
N PHE A 23 -13.33 -10.84 -16.95
CA PHE A 23 -14.26 -9.91 -17.61
C PHE A 23 -15.13 -9.07 -16.65
N THR A 24 -15.22 -9.43 -15.37
CA THR A 24 -16.13 -8.77 -14.39
C THR A 24 -15.52 -7.55 -13.73
N PHE A 25 -14.19 -7.47 -13.67
CA PHE A 25 -13.45 -6.33 -13.13
C PHE A 25 -12.62 -5.76 -14.28
N ASN A 26 -12.70 -4.44 -14.52
CA ASN A 26 -11.87 -3.79 -15.53
C ASN A 26 -10.36 -3.94 -15.18
N GLU A 27 -9.47 -3.46 -16.06
CA GLU A 27 -8.03 -3.27 -15.85
C GLU A 27 -7.60 -2.65 -14.49
N THR A 28 -8.53 -2.13 -13.70
CA THR A 28 -8.31 -1.50 -12.39
C THR A 28 -7.85 -2.54 -11.38
N ASN A 29 -6.64 -2.30 -10.84
CA ASN A 29 -6.15 -3.06 -9.72
C ASN A 29 -6.93 -2.73 -8.44
N VAL A 30 -7.88 -3.61 -8.09
CA VAL A 30 -8.73 -3.45 -6.90
C VAL A 30 -7.91 -3.39 -5.62
N MET A 31 -6.81 -4.13 -5.53
CA MET A 31 -5.95 -4.14 -4.35
C MET A 31 -5.35 -2.76 -4.12
N GLU A 32 -4.82 -2.13 -5.18
CA GLU A 32 -4.26 -0.79 -5.11
C GLU A 32 -5.33 0.25 -4.76
N ALA A 33 -6.52 0.12 -5.35
CA ALA A 33 -7.64 1.02 -5.07
C ALA A 33 -8.10 0.95 -3.60
N VAL A 34 -8.14 -0.24 -3.00
CA VAL A 34 -8.47 -0.42 -1.57
C VAL A 34 -7.34 0.12 -0.69
N ALA A 35 -6.09 -0.22 -1.02
CA ALA A 35 -4.91 0.22 -0.29
C ALA A 35 -4.70 1.75 -0.30
N ALA A 36 -5.32 2.45 -1.25
CA ALA A 36 -5.27 3.90 -1.34
C ALA A 36 -6.00 4.62 -0.19
N SER A 37 -6.87 3.96 0.58
CA SER A 37 -7.47 4.55 1.79
C SER A 37 -6.66 4.26 3.06
N GLU A 38 -6.86 5.03 4.14
CA GLU A 38 -6.12 4.81 5.39
C GLU A 38 -6.43 3.45 6.01
N VAL A 39 -7.72 3.12 6.12
CA VAL A 39 -8.23 1.84 6.66
C VAL A 39 -7.94 0.71 5.68
N GLY A 40 -8.26 0.89 4.39
CA GLY A 40 -8.09 -0.13 3.36
C GLY A 40 -6.63 -0.53 3.14
N ARG A 41 -5.67 0.35 3.43
CA ARG A 41 -4.25 -0.02 3.43
C ARG A 41 -3.91 -1.17 4.38
N TYR A 42 -4.41 -1.12 5.61
CA TYR A 42 -4.14 -2.16 6.60
C TYR A 42 -4.81 -3.47 6.18
N ILE A 43 -6.05 -3.37 5.71
CA ILE A 43 -6.83 -4.52 5.25
C ILE A 43 -6.18 -5.16 4.02
N ALA A 44 -5.73 -4.36 3.04
CA ALA A 44 -5.03 -4.87 1.86
C ALA A 44 -3.71 -5.54 2.22
N LYS A 45 -2.94 -4.98 3.18
CA LYS A 45 -1.74 -5.62 3.69
C LYS A 45 -2.07 -6.99 4.30
N ASP A 46 -3.06 -7.07 5.18
CA ASP A 46 -3.44 -8.33 5.83
C ASP A 46 -3.98 -9.36 4.83
N PHE A 47 -4.74 -8.91 3.84
CA PHE A 47 -5.26 -9.75 2.76
C PHE A 47 -4.15 -10.44 1.96
N LEU A 48 -3.03 -9.74 1.71
CA LEU A 48 -1.90 -10.29 0.95
C LEU A 48 -1.22 -11.48 1.64
N ILE A 49 -1.29 -11.61 2.97
CA ILE A 49 -0.67 -12.71 3.72
C ILE A 49 -1.07 -14.07 3.13
N ASN A 50 -2.36 -14.23 2.82
CA ASN A 50 -2.92 -15.50 2.36
C ASN A 50 -3.21 -15.53 0.86
N ASN A 51 -3.19 -14.38 0.17
CA ASN A 51 -3.72 -14.26 -1.19
C ASN A 51 -2.73 -13.72 -2.22
N TRP A 52 -1.49 -13.39 -1.83
CA TRP A 52 -0.52 -12.74 -2.74
C TRP A 52 -0.29 -13.50 -4.05
N GLN A 53 -0.35 -14.84 -4.05
CA GLN A 53 -0.20 -15.65 -5.26
C GLN A 53 -1.34 -15.41 -6.27
N ALA A 54 -2.58 -15.40 -5.80
CA ALA A 54 -3.74 -15.09 -6.64
C ALA A 54 -3.73 -13.62 -7.12
N VAL A 55 -3.16 -12.71 -6.31
CA VAL A 55 -2.93 -11.32 -6.74
C VAL A 55 -1.90 -11.27 -7.88
N ILE A 56 -0.80 -12.02 -7.81
CA ILE A 56 0.18 -12.11 -8.89
C ILE A 56 -0.45 -12.73 -10.14
N GLU A 57 -1.17 -13.83 -10.00
CA GLU A 57 -1.81 -14.51 -11.13
C GLU A 57 -2.74 -13.57 -11.90
N ARG A 58 -3.49 -12.74 -11.17
CA ARG A 58 -4.43 -11.80 -11.78
C ARG A 58 -3.79 -10.51 -12.29
N TYR A 59 -2.97 -9.85 -11.48
CA TYR A 59 -2.51 -8.48 -11.71
C TYR A 59 -1.01 -8.39 -12.04
N GLY A 60 -0.30 -9.51 -12.06
CA GLY A 60 1.12 -9.59 -12.32
C GLY A 60 2.00 -9.16 -11.14
N THR A 61 3.27 -9.55 -11.18
CA THR A 61 4.26 -9.27 -10.12
C THR A 61 4.47 -7.78 -9.87
N GLN A 62 4.38 -6.95 -10.93
CA GLN A 62 4.55 -5.50 -10.80
C GLN A 62 3.53 -4.87 -9.86
N SER A 63 2.34 -5.44 -9.78
CA SER A 63 1.28 -4.98 -8.87
C SER A 63 1.66 -5.14 -7.40
N LEU A 64 2.39 -6.20 -7.02
CA LEU A 64 2.89 -6.35 -5.65
C LEU A 64 3.91 -5.25 -5.32
N VAL A 65 4.81 -4.94 -6.25
CA VAL A 65 5.78 -3.86 -6.09
C VAL A 65 5.07 -2.52 -5.88
N THR A 66 4.05 -2.21 -6.68
CA THR A 66 3.22 -1.00 -6.52
C THR A 66 2.51 -0.98 -5.17
N LEU A 67 1.90 -2.10 -4.75
CA LEU A 67 1.23 -2.22 -3.46
C LEU A 67 2.17 -1.93 -2.28
N MET A 68 3.45 -2.32 -2.36
CA MET A 68 4.43 -1.99 -1.32
C MET A 68 4.67 -0.50 -1.19
N TYR A 69 4.67 0.24 -2.30
CA TYR A 69 4.78 1.69 -2.27
C TYR A 69 3.54 2.33 -1.65
N VAL A 70 2.36 1.84 -2.02
CA VAL A 70 1.08 2.33 -1.49
C VAL A 70 0.96 2.04 0.00
N ILE A 71 1.31 0.83 0.45
CA ILE A 71 1.30 0.45 1.87
C ILE A 71 2.38 1.24 2.64
N GLY A 72 3.58 1.36 2.07
CA GLY A 72 4.71 2.09 2.66
C GLY A 72 4.59 3.61 2.61
N ARG A 73 3.55 4.19 2.02
CA ARG A 73 3.46 5.65 1.74
C ARG A 73 3.57 6.56 2.96
N THR A 74 3.32 6.07 4.19
CA THR A 74 3.45 6.86 5.43
C THR A 74 4.69 6.52 6.26
N ILE A 75 5.61 5.73 5.71
CA ILE A 75 6.85 5.37 6.40
C ILE A 75 7.63 6.63 6.76
N SER A 76 8.16 6.64 7.98
CA SER A 76 8.95 7.75 8.52
C SER A 76 10.17 7.31 9.30
N THR A 77 10.37 5.99 9.50
CA THR A 77 11.50 5.41 10.23
C THR A 77 12.10 4.24 9.46
N ASP A 78 13.37 3.92 9.74
CA ASP A 78 14.04 2.74 9.17
C ASP A 78 13.43 1.43 9.67
N LEU A 79 12.98 1.38 10.92
CA LEU A 79 12.29 0.21 11.46
C LEU A 79 11.04 -0.14 10.63
N GLN A 80 10.23 0.85 10.25
CA GLN A 80 9.05 0.62 9.41
C GLN A 80 9.42 0.11 8.01
N ILE A 81 10.58 0.51 7.47
CA ILE A 81 11.09 -0.05 6.20
C ILE A 81 11.44 -1.52 6.40
N MET A 82 12.18 -1.84 7.46
CA MET A 82 12.59 -3.22 7.77
C MET A 82 11.38 -4.13 7.98
N GLU A 83 10.39 -3.70 8.77
CA GLU A 83 9.15 -4.45 9.00
C GLU A 83 8.40 -4.72 7.70
N LEU A 84 8.29 -3.71 6.83
CA LEU A 84 7.59 -3.86 5.55
C LEU A 84 8.34 -4.78 4.59
N GLN A 85 9.68 -4.68 4.53
CA GLN A 85 10.48 -5.58 3.73
C GLN A 85 10.42 -7.02 4.22
N GLN A 86 10.44 -7.22 5.54
CA GLN A 86 10.32 -8.55 6.12
C GLN A 86 8.96 -9.17 5.78
N PHE A 87 7.89 -8.39 5.89
CA PHE A 87 6.54 -8.82 5.54
C PHE A 87 6.44 -9.35 4.09
N PHE A 88 7.09 -8.65 3.16
CA PHE A 88 7.05 -8.98 1.73
C PHE A 88 8.19 -9.87 1.24
N SER A 89 9.07 -10.32 2.13
CA SER A 89 10.31 -11.03 1.79
C SER A 89 10.09 -12.28 0.92
N ASN A 90 9.03 -13.04 1.21
CA ASN A 90 8.68 -14.27 0.49
C ASN A 90 7.82 -14.02 -0.76
N MET A 91 7.41 -12.77 -1.02
CA MET A 91 6.52 -12.41 -2.14
C MET A 91 7.29 -11.82 -3.33
N LEU A 92 8.57 -11.46 -3.15
CA LEU A 92 9.39 -10.80 -4.15
C LEU A 92 10.76 -11.44 -4.31
N GLU A 93 11.27 -11.35 -5.54
CA GLU A 93 12.67 -11.66 -5.83
C GLU A 93 13.63 -10.63 -5.24
N GLU A 94 14.91 -11.00 -5.11
CA GLU A 94 15.96 -10.14 -4.56
C GLU A 94 16.05 -8.77 -5.26
N HIS A 95 16.06 -8.76 -6.59
CA HIS A 95 16.19 -7.52 -7.36
C HIS A 95 15.02 -6.56 -7.08
N GLN A 96 13.79 -7.07 -6.94
CA GLN A 96 12.63 -6.28 -6.60
C GLN A 96 12.68 -5.77 -5.16
N ARG A 97 13.17 -6.58 -4.21
CA ARG A 97 13.35 -6.17 -2.81
C ARG A 97 14.35 -5.01 -2.68
N ILE A 98 15.41 -5.00 -3.48
CA ILE A 98 16.39 -3.90 -3.55
C ILE A 98 15.72 -2.63 -4.09
N THR A 99 15.00 -2.72 -5.21
CA THR A 99 14.26 -1.57 -5.79
C THR A 99 13.23 -1.02 -4.81
N VAL A 100 12.49 -1.91 -4.13
CA VAL A 100 11.51 -1.52 -3.11
C VAL A 100 12.19 -0.82 -1.95
N HIS A 101 13.31 -1.33 -1.43
CA HIS A 101 14.07 -0.67 -0.37
C HIS A 101 14.43 0.77 -0.73
N ALA A 102 15.03 0.96 -1.91
CA ALA A 102 15.46 2.28 -2.38
C ALA A 102 14.27 3.25 -2.47
N LYS A 103 13.13 2.79 -3.00
CA LYS A 103 11.91 3.61 -3.09
C LYS A 103 11.34 3.95 -1.72
N LEU A 104 11.33 3.01 -0.77
CA LEU A 104 10.87 3.26 0.59
C LEU A 104 11.76 4.27 1.33
N GLN A 105 13.08 4.25 1.08
CA GLN A 105 13.99 5.29 1.58
C GLN A 105 13.65 6.67 1.03
N THR A 106 13.35 6.78 -0.27
CA THR A 106 12.88 8.03 -0.87
C THR A 106 11.59 8.53 -0.22
N ILE A 107 10.59 7.66 -0.06
CA ILE A 107 9.30 7.96 0.58
C ILE A 107 9.52 8.44 2.02
N LYS A 108 10.37 7.76 2.79
CA LYS A 108 10.72 8.15 4.18
C LYS A 108 11.26 9.58 4.22
N ASN A 109 12.22 9.90 3.35
CA ASN A 109 12.85 11.21 3.29
C ASN A 109 11.86 12.32 2.90
N GLU A 110 10.97 12.03 1.94
CA GLU A 110 9.88 12.94 1.54
C GLU A 110 8.89 13.17 2.69
N ASN A 111 8.49 12.12 3.40
CA ASN A 111 7.60 12.21 4.55
C ASN A 111 8.19 13.04 5.69
N LEU A 112 9.48 12.88 5.98
CA LEU A 112 10.18 13.70 6.98
C LEU A 112 10.23 15.19 6.59
N LYS A 113 10.48 15.48 5.30
CA LYS A 113 10.42 16.86 4.76
C LYS A 113 9.01 17.44 4.86
N ASN A 114 8.01 16.67 4.43
CA ASN A 114 6.59 17.05 4.49
C ASN A 114 6.14 17.29 5.92
N LYS A 115 6.57 16.47 6.89
CA LYS A 115 6.27 16.66 8.33
C LYS A 115 6.78 18.00 8.84
N LYS A 116 8.02 18.38 8.50
CA LYS A 116 8.58 19.70 8.87
C LYS A 116 7.81 20.86 8.22
N ARG A 117 7.45 20.73 6.94
CA ARG A 117 6.66 21.74 6.22
C ARG A 117 5.27 21.90 6.84
N ASN A 118 4.58 20.79 7.09
CA ASN A 118 3.23 20.79 7.64
C ASN A 118 3.19 21.35 9.07
N ALA A 119 4.23 21.14 9.88
CA ALA A 119 4.34 21.77 11.20
C ALA A 119 4.37 23.30 11.12
N ARG A 120 5.10 23.86 10.15
CA ARG A 120 5.15 25.32 9.91
C ARG A 120 3.79 25.86 9.45
N ILE A 121 3.13 25.15 8.54
CA ILE A 121 1.78 25.52 8.06
C ILE A 121 0.78 25.50 9.22
N ALA A 122 0.80 24.44 10.04
CA ALA A 122 -0.07 24.34 11.21
C ALA A 122 0.17 25.48 12.22
N GLN A 123 1.42 25.87 12.45
CA GLN A 123 1.75 27.02 13.30
C GLN A 123 1.23 28.33 12.72
N TRP A 124 1.36 28.52 11.40
CA TRP A 124 0.84 29.71 10.71
C TRP A 124 -0.69 29.78 10.79
N LEU A 125 -1.39 28.66 10.54
CA LEU A 125 -2.85 28.60 10.61
C LEU A 125 -3.35 28.96 12.01
N ARG A 126 -2.73 28.45 13.08
CA ARG A 126 -3.06 28.81 14.47
C ARG A 126 -2.87 30.28 14.83
N LYS A 127 -2.05 31.01 14.08
CA LYS A 127 -1.80 32.45 14.30
C LYS A 127 -2.74 33.34 13.48
N ASN A 128 -3.37 32.80 12.44
CA ASN A 128 -4.14 33.56 11.44
C ASN A 128 -5.59 33.04 11.29
N THR A 129 -6.03 32.19 12.22
CA THR A 129 -7.41 31.72 12.39
C THR A 129 -7.78 31.98 13.84
#